data_AF-A0AAX0WQY6-F1
#
_entry.id   AF-A0AAX0WQY6-F1
#
_cell.length_a   1.000
_cell.length_b   1.000
_cell.length_c   1.000
_cell.angle_alpha   90.00
_cell.angle_beta   90.00
_cell.angle_gamma   90.00
#
_symmetry.space_group_name_H-M   'P 1'
#
loop_
_entity.id
_entity.type
_entity.pdbx_description
1 polymer ?
#
loop_
_entity_poly.entity_id
_entity_poly.type
_entity_poly.pdbx_seq_one_letter_code
_entity_poly.pdbx_strand_id
1 'polypeptide(L)'
;MKTVITYGTFDLLHTGHVNLLKRARKLGDRLIVGVTTDSYDQSRGKLNVMESLEERMENVRKTGLADLIIKEELEGQKIHDIRKYGADVFVIGSDWSGKFDYLRDYCEVVYLERTKGVSSTDLRSARNPIVYMGIAGHGRIAGRFLRESKYVSNIEITAVFGRNEEKVRRFAESHALLEYYTEYEQFLDRVHAVYIAVPHHLHYEMARKALLRGKHVLCEKPLALAREEAEELFRLAEEKGVVLLEALKTAFCPAFQQLTSLAGSGIIGSIKAVDATFTKLIKDEAAREYDPMQAGGAWTELGSYPAFVIGKLLGTEPRRIRFVTCRKPHTGVDVFTRAEFLYSNAVATATAAIGAKQEGDLCITGTEGYIYVPAPWWKTEMFEVRFEDTRLNRKYFANFEEDGLRYELGAFLRLIHGCQHGNRLLTREDSVFMADIASRFRRGYCVEEIS
;
A
#
# COMPACT_ATOMS: atom_id res chain seq x y z
N MET A 1 46.41 -2.08 -8.93
CA MET A 1 45.38 -3.08 -8.63
C MET A 1 44.04 -2.38 -8.75
N LYS A 2 43.25 -2.67 -9.79
CA LYS A 2 41.98 -1.99 -10.09
C LYS A 2 40.86 -2.57 -9.22
N THR A 3 40.22 -1.76 -8.38
CA THR A 3 39.17 -2.21 -7.44
C THR A 3 37.79 -1.85 -7.99
N VAL A 4 36.90 -2.83 -8.02
CA VAL A 4 35.52 -2.70 -8.48
C VAL A 4 34.58 -2.80 -7.29
N ILE A 5 33.54 -1.96 -7.25
CA ILE A 5 32.49 -2.03 -6.24
C ILE A 5 31.10 -2.11 -6.90
N THR A 6 30.22 -2.92 -6.33
CA THR A 6 28.83 -3.06 -6.77
C THR A 6 27.89 -3.23 -5.58
N TYR A 7 26.61 -2.94 -5.77
CA TYR A 7 25.59 -3.00 -4.71
C TYR A 7 24.33 -3.70 -5.17
N GLY A 8 23.63 -4.32 -4.23
CA GLY A 8 22.32 -4.91 -4.47
C GLY A 8 21.74 -5.56 -3.23
N THR A 9 20.46 -5.91 -3.31
CA THR A 9 19.81 -6.72 -2.28
C THR A 9 20.32 -8.15 -2.30
N PHE A 10 20.58 -8.73 -3.48
CA PHE A 10 21.01 -10.13 -3.65
C PHE A 10 20.08 -11.17 -2.99
N ASP A 11 18.81 -10.81 -2.77
CA ASP A 11 17.76 -11.70 -2.30
C ASP A 11 17.51 -12.83 -3.31
N LEU A 12 17.46 -14.07 -2.81
CA LEU A 12 17.32 -15.31 -3.58
C LEU A 12 18.32 -15.35 -4.73
N LEU A 13 19.61 -15.40 -4.36
CA LEU A 13 20.73 -15.29 -5.29
C LEU A 13 20.58 -16.25 -6.48
N HIS A 14 20.45 -15.68 -7.69
CA HIS A 14 20.21 -16.42 -8.93
C HIS A 14 21.33 -16.14 -9.96
N THR A 15 21.31 -16.87 -11.08
CA THR A 15 22.32 -16.77 -12.14
C THR A 15 22.47 -15.35 -12.68
N GLY A 16 21.41 -14.53 -12.67
CA GLY A 16 21.47 -13.12 -13.07
C GLY A 16 22.36 -12.29 -12.15
N HIS A 17 22.21 -12.44 -10.82
CA HIS A 17 23.12 -11.85 -9.84
C HIS A 17 24.56 -12.35 -10.04
N VAL A 18 24.75 -13.65 -10.18
CA VAL A 18 26.07 -14.26 -10.37
C VAL A 18 26.73 -13.76 -11.66
N ASN A 19 25.98 -13.59 -12.75
CA ASN A 19 26.50 -13.07 -14.02
C ASN A 19 26.89 -11.60 -13.91
N LEU A 20 26.11 -10.79 -13.18
CA LEU A 20 26.48 -9.41 -12.87
C LEU A 20 27.78 -9.37 -12.08
N LEU A 21 27.92 -10.21 -11.03
CA LEU A 21 29.15 -10.30 -10.25
C LEU A 21 30.35 -10.78 -11.08
N LYS A 22 30.17 -11.78 -11.97
CA LYS A 22 31.22 -12.25 -12.89
C LYS A 22 31.68 -11.15 -13.84
N ARG A 23 30.75 -10.35 -14.37
CA ARG A 23 31.06 -9.24 -15.26
C ARG A 23 31.72 -8.09 -14.51
N ALA A 24 31.26 -7.77 -13.31
CA ALA A 24 31.91 -6.80 -12.43
C ALA A 24 33.35 -7.24 -12.10
N ARG A 25 33.56 -8.53 -11.77
CA ARG A 25 34.88 -9.09 -11.47
C ARG A 25 35.87 -8.99 -12.64
N LYS A 26 35.39 -9.02 -13.89
CA LYS A 26 36.24 -8.87 -15.09
C LYS A 26 36.74 -7.43 -15.31
N LEU A 27 36.15 -6.44 -14.63
CA LEU A 27 36.52 -5.03 -14.78
C LEU A 27 37.66 -4.59 -13.87
N GLY A 28 38.16 -5.48 -13.00
CA GLY A 28 39.31 -5.19 -12.14
C GLY A 28 39.86 -6.40 -11.40
N ASP A 29 40.90 -6.16 -10.60
CA ASP A 29 41.66 -7.17 -9.87
C ASP A 29 41.00 -7.58 -8.55
N ARG A 30 40.15 -6.71 -8.00
CA ARG A 30 39.43 -6.90 -6.72
C ARG A 30 37.97 -6.50 -6.86
N LEU A 31 37.02 -7.30 -6.36
CA LEU A 31 35.59 -7.01 -6.33
C LEU A 31 35.07 -6.86 -4.89
N ILE A 32 34.42 -5.75 -4.63
CA ILE A 32 33.70 -5.44 -3.39
C ILE A 32 32.19 -5.48 -3.68
N VAL A 33 31.43 -6.17 -2.85
CA VAL A 33 29.98 -6.30 -2.99
C VAL A 33 29.28 -5.74 -1.75
N GLY A 34 28.52 -4.67 -1.93
CA GLY A 34 27.63 -4.11 -0.92
C GLY A 34 26.27 -4.80 -0.93
N VAL A 35 25.90 -5.43 0.19
CA VAL A 35 24.58 -6.05 0.38
C VAL A 35 23.71 -5.11 1.22
N THR A 36 22.56 -4.71 0.68
CA THR A 36 21.64 -3.78 1.37
C THR A 36 20.99 -4.43 2.58
N THR A 37 20.87 -3.69 3.70
CA THR A 37 20.18 -4.17 4.89
C THR A 37 18.66 -4.13 4.72
N ASP A 38 17.94 -4.90 5.54
CA ASP A 38 16.48 -4.94 5.50
C ASP A 38 15.86 -3.57 5.80
N SER A 39 16.46 -2.82 6.73
CA SER A 39 16.05 -1.45 7.04
C SER A 39 16.27 -0.51 5.85
N TYR A 40 17.38 -0.64 5.13
CA TYR A 40 17.66 0.17 3.95
C TYR A 40 16.77 -0.20 2.75
N ASP A 41 16.50 -1.49 2.54
CA ASP A 41 15.55 -1.93 1.51
C ASP A 41 14.12 -1.46 1.81
N GLN A 42 13.70 -1.50 3.08
CA GLN A 42 12.42 -0.93 3.52
C GLN A 42 12.38 0.59 3.32
N SER A 43 13.46 1.31 3.62
CA SER A 43 13.50 2.78 3.52
C SER A 43 13.40 3.29 2.08
N ARG A 44 13.81 2.49 1.09
CA ARG A 44 13.63 2.76 -0.36
C ARG A 44 12.37 2.09 -0.95
N GLY A 45 11.48 1.59 -0.09
CA GLY A 45 10.20 0.98 -0.46
C GLY A 45 10.28 -0.37 -1.16
N LYS A 46 11.42 -1.08 -1.07
CA LYS A 46 11.52 -2.47 -1.55
C LYS A 46 10.98 -3.41 -0.47
N LEU A 47 9.80 -3.96 -0.73
CA LEU A 47 9.09 -4.82 0.21
C LEU A 47 9.27 -6.31 -0.12
N ASN A 48 9.05 -7.16 0.89
CA ASN A 48 9.08 -8.62 0.79
C ASN A 48 10.44 -9.21 0.36
N VAL A 49 11.55 -8.73 0.96
CA VAL A 49 12.85 -9.44 0.96
C VAL A 49 12.68 -10.73 1.76
N MET A 50 13.12 -11.86 1.21
CA MET A 50 12.83 -13.19 1.74
C MET A 50 13.96 -13.73 2.62
N GLU A 51 15.19 -13.58 2.17
CA GLU A 51 16.38 -14.04 2.89
C GLU A 51 16.87 -12.96 3.86
N SER A 52 17.32 -13.38 5.05
CA SER A 52 17.94 -12.46 5.99
C SER A 52 19.19 -11.81 5.39
N LEU A 53 19.60 -10.65 5.92
CA LEU A 53 20.85 -10.02 5.51
C LEU A 53 22.05 -11.00 5.58
N GLU A 54 22.12 -11.79 6.64
CA GLU A 54 23.16 -12.79 6.87
C GLU A 54 23.14 -13.88 5.79
N GLU A 55 21.96 -14.41 5.45
CA GLU A 55 21.78 -15.40 4.37
C GLU A 55 22.22 -14.81 3.02
N ARG A 56 21.81 -13.58 2.70
CA ARG A 56 22.16 -12.89 1.44
C ARG A 56 23.65 -12.64 1.32
N MET A 57 24.30 -12.18 2.41
CA MET A 57 25.75 -12.01 2.45
C MET A 57 26.49 -13.34 2.29
N GLU A 58 26.00 -14.40 2.93
CA GLU A 58 26.60 -15.73 2.82
C GLU A 58 26.43 -16.33 1.41
N ASN A 59 25.28 -16.12 0.77
CA ASN A 59 25.05 -16.52 -0.62
C ASN A 59 26.03 -15.81 -1.56
N VAL A 60 26.25 -14.50 -1.39
CA VAL A 60 27.28 -13.76 -2.14
C VAL A 60 28.67 -14.33 -1.88
N ARG A 61 29.01 -14.64 -0.62
CA ARG A 61 30.31 -15.23 -0.24
C ARG A 61 30.55 -16.58 -0.93
N LYS A 62 29.55 -17.46 -0.96
CA LYS A 62 29.61 -18.78 -1.60
C LYS A 62 29.88 -18.73 -3.10
N THR A 63 29.64 -17.59 -3.77
CA THR A 63 30.00 -17.44 -5.19
C THR A 63 31.51 -17.48 -5.44
N GLY A 64 32.32 -17.14 -4.43
CA GLY A 64 33.77 -16.97 -4.58
C GLY A 64 34.19 -15.79 -5.47
N LEU A 65 33.24 -14.92 -5.87
CA LEU A 65 33.51 -13.79 -6.78
C LEU A 65 33.88 -12.50 -6.04
N ALA A 66 33.38 -12.33 -4.82
CA ALA A 66 33.59 -11.14 -4.01
C ALA A 66 34.81 -11.31 -3.10
N ASP A 67 35.79 -10.42 -3.21
CA ASP A 67 36.96 -10.38 -2.33
C ASP A 67 36.63 -9.72 -0.99
N LEU A 68 35.64 -8.81 -0.97
CA LEU A 68 35.11 -8.20 0.25
C LEU A 68 33.60 -8.01 0.13
N ILE A 69 32.88 -8.31 1.20
CA ILE A 69 31.43 -8.10 1.30
C ILE A 69 31.18 -7.09 2.40
N ILE A 70 30.44 -6.03 2.09
CA ILE A 70 30.10 -4.94 3.02
C ILE A 70 28.58 -4.82 3.14
N LYS A 71 28.11 -4.23 4.24
CA LYS A 71 26.69 -3.90 4.43
C LYS A 71 26.44 -2.50 3.89
N GLU A 72 25.32 -2.30 3.18
CA GLU A 72 24.80 -0.98 2.82
C GLU A 72 23.58 -0.65 3.69
N GLU A 73 23.74 0.34 4.56
CA GLU A 73 22.76 0.72 5.59
C GLU A 73 22.12 2.09 5.34
N LEU A 74 22.83 2.98 4.63
CA LEU A 74 22.48 4.40 4.55
C LEU A 74 22.54 4.92 3.12
N GLU A 75 21.67 5.89 2.84
CA GLU A 75 21.74 6.66 1.60
C GLU A 75 23.00 7.53 1.58
N GLY A 76 23.69 7.58 0.44
CA GLY A 76 24.97 8.29 0.31
C GLY A 76 26.22 7.50 0.73
N GLN A 77 26.07 6.32 1.35
CA GLN A 77 27.19 5.48 1.80
C GLN A 77 28.19 5.13 0.69
N LYS A 78 27.72 4.99 -0.56
CA LYS A 78 28.53 4.64 -1.74
C LYS A 78 29.76 5.52 -1.92
N ILE A 79 29.67 6.84 -1.71
CA ILE A 79 30.82 7.75 -1.87
C ILE A 79 31.89 7.45 -0.81
N HIS A 80 31.45 7.24 0.44
CA HIS A 80 32.34 6.91 1.54
C HIS A 80 33.03 5.56 1.29
N ASP A 81 32.29 4.55 0.84
CA ASP A 81 32.84 3.23 0.55
C ASP A 81 33.83 3.27 -0.63
N ILE A 82 33.50 3.99 -1.71
CA ILE A 82 34.40 4.19 -2.85
C ILE A 82 35.74 4.76 -2.39
N ARG A 83 35.71 5.80 -1.55
CA ARG A 83 36.94 6.42 -1.02
C ARG A 83 37.67 5.52 -0.03
N LYS A 84 36.96 4.93 0.92
CA LYS A 84 37.51 4.10 2.00
C LYS A 84 38.21 2.86 1.45
N TYR A 85 37.61 2.23 0.43
CA TYR A 85 38.15 1.01 -0.14
C TYR A 85 38.95 1.23 -1.43
N GLY A 86 39.09 2.49 -1.88
CA GLY A 86 39.82 2.86 -3.09
C GLY A 86 39.24 2.20 -4.33
N ALA A 87 37.92 2.26 -4.51
CA ALA A 87 37.26 1.68 -5.67
C ALA A 87 37.45 2.57 -6.91
N ASP A 88 38.02 2.01 -7.97
CA ASP A 88 38.25 2.68 -9.25
C ASP A 88 37.03 2.61 -10.17
N VAL A 89 36.17 1.58 -10.00
CA VAL A 89 34.97 1.37 -10.82
C VAL A 89 33.76 1.04 -9.97
N PHE A 90 32.67 1.79 -10.15
CA PHE A 90 31.35 1.43 -9.68
C PHE A 90 30.56 0.73 -10.79
N VAL A 91 30.02 -0.46 -10.50
CA VAL A 91 29.31 -1.29 -11.47
C VAL A 91 27.89 -1.58 -10.97
N ILE A 92 26.90 -1.40 -11.83
CA ILE A 92 25.51 -1.77 -11.52
C ILE A 92 24.74 -2.19 -12.78
N GLY A 93 23.57 -2.80 -12.60
CA GLY A 93 22.68 -3.13 -13.71
C GLY A 93 22.15 -1.88 -14.44
N SER A 94 21.96 -2.01 -15.75
CA SER A 94 21.48 -0.95 -16.65
C SER A 94 20.09 -0.38 -16.35
N ASP A 95 19.29 -1.02 -15.51
CA ASP A 95 18.02 -0.45 -15.02
C ASP A 95 18.21 0.84 -14.22
N TRP A 96 19.43 1.09 -13.76
CA TRP A 96 19.82 2.26 -13.00
C TRP A 96 20.56 3.31 -13.82
N SER A 97 20.58 3.16 -15.15
CA SER A 97 21.30 4.07 -16.05
C SER A 97 20.93 5.53 -15.76
N GLY A 98 21.94 6.37 -15.57
CA GLY A 98 21.79 7.79 -15.22
C GLY A 98 21.64 8.07 -13.72
N LYS A 99 21.13 7.13 -12.90
CA LYS A 99 20.88 7.39 -11.48
C LYS A 99 22.17 7.60 -10.67
N PHE A 100 23.24 6.90 -11.02
CA PHE A 100 24.50 6.91 -10.27
C PHE A 100 25.60 7.71 -10.97
N ASP A 101 25.27 8.54 -11.96
CA ASP A 101 26.25 9.32 -12.72
C ASP A 101 27.00 10.34 -11.86
N TYR A 102 26.41 10.77 -10.74
CA TYR A 102 27.07 11.63 -9.74
C TYR A 102 28.30 10.96 -9.09
N LEU A 103 28.48 9.64 -9.21
CA LEU A 103 29.66 8.93 -8.72
C LEU A 103 30.88 9.06 -9.65
N ARG A 104 30.71 9.62 -10.86
CA ARG A 104 31.79 9.82 -11.84
C ARG A 104 32.89 10.75 -11.34
N ASP A 105 32.58 11.62 -10.38
CA ASP A 105 33.56 12.48 -9.71
C ASP A 105 34.53 11.70 -8.82
N TYR A 106 34.22 10.44 -8.49
CA TYR A 106 34.98 9.60 -7.57
C TYR A 106 35.53 8.32 -8.21
N CYS A 107 34.87 7.77 -9.24
CA CYS A 107 35.25 6.52 -9.89
C CYS A 107 34.62 6.38 -11.30
N GLU A 108 35.07 5.43 -12.10
CA GLU A 108 34.44 5.07 -13.36
C GLU A 108 33.06 4.42 -13.10
N VAL A 109 31.98 4.89 -13.74
CA VAL A 109 30.63 4.33 -13.57
C VAL A 109 30.25 3.49 -14.78
N VAL A 110 30.00 2.19 -14.57
CA VAL A 110 29.69 1.23 -15.64
C VAL A 110 28.32 0.59 -15.41
N TYR A 111 27.44 0.73 -16.40
CA TYR A 111 26.13 0.08 -16.42
C TYR A 111 26.17 -1.19 -17.27
N LEU A 112 25.86 -2.33 -16.66
CA LEU A 112 25.85 -3.62 -17.34
C LEU A 112 24.45 -3.96 -17.85
N GLU A 113 24.35 -4.33 -19.13
CA GLU A 113 23.11 -4.89 -19.69
C GLU A 113 22.59 -6.09 -18.88
N ARG A 114 21.27 -6.21 -18.70
CA ARG A 114 20.69 -7.36 -18.02
C ARG A 114 20.97 -8.67 -18.76
N THR A 115 21.12 -9.74 -17.99
CA THR A 115 21.03 -11.10 -18.55
C THR A 115 19.55 -11.35 -18.88
N LYS A 116 19.21 -11.47 -20.17
CA LYS A 116 17.84 -11.79 -20.61
C LYS A 116 17.47 -13.21 -20.19
N GLY A 117 16.26 -13.41 -19.65
CA GLY A 117 15.69 -14.74 -19.39
C GLY A 117 16.12 -15.46 -18.10
N VAL A 118 16.82 -14.79 -17.17
CA VAL A 118 17.09 -15.36 -15.83
C VAL A 118 16.86 -14.30 -14.77
N SER A 119 15.64 -14.26 -14.22
CA SER A 119 15.24 -13.33 -13.17
C SER A 119 15.19 -14.04 -11.83
N SER A 120 15.36 -13.31 -10.73
CA SER A 120 15.05 -13.81 -9.38
C SER A 120 13.64 -14.38 -9.31
N THR A 121 12.75 -13.91 -10.18
CA THR A 121 11.41 -14.42 -10.47
C THR A 121 11.34 -15.95 -10.61
N ASP A 122 12.29 -16.60 -11.31
CA ASP A 122 12.25 -18.05 -11.58
C ASP A 122 12.71 -18.92 -10.39
N LEU A 123 13.57 -18.38 -9.51
CA LEU A 123 13.94 -19.05 -8.25
C LEU A 123 12.95 -18.73 -7.13
N ARG A 124 12.36 -17.52 -7.16
CA ARG A 124 11.23 -17.12 -6.30
C ARG A 124 10.08 -18.11 -6.46
N SER A 125 9.71 -18.45 -7.69
CA SER A 125 8.62 -19.38 -7.97
C SER A 125 8.79 -20.79 -7.38
N ALA A 126 10.03 -21.23 -7.11
CA ALA A 126 10.30 -22.54 -6.52
C ALA A 126 10.04 -22.60 -5.00
N ARG A 127 10.07 -21.45 -4.29
CA ARG A 127 9.84 -21.36 -2.83
C ARG A 127 8.54 -20.63 -2.47
N ASN A 128 8.11 -19.68 -3.31
CA ASN A 128 6.82 -18.99 -3.29
C ASN A 128 6.40 -18.63 -4.74
N PRO A 129 5.36 -19.27 -5.30
CA PRO A 129 4.97 -19.08 -6.71
C PRO A 129 4.64 -17.62 -7.01
N ILE A 130 5.02 -17.15 -8.21
CA ILE A 130 4.67 -15.79 -8.67
C ILE A 130 3.15 -15.67 -8.71
N VAL A 131 2.62 -14.60 -8.12
CA VAL A 131 1.20 -14.29 -8.23
C VAL A 131 0.96 -13.51 -9.51
N TYR A 132 0.39 -14.17 -10.53
CA TYR A 132 -0.15 -13.49 -11.70
C TYR A 132 -1.45 -12.79 -11.31
N MET A 133 -1.44 -11.47 -11.29
CA MET A 133 -2.56 -10.65 -10.87
C MET A 133 -3.14 -9.89 -12.05
N GLY A 134 -4.45 -9.78 -12.11
CA GLY A 134 -5.14 -8.90 -13.05
C GLY A 134 -5.71 -7.67 -12.37
N ILE A 135 -5.97 -6.62 -13.14
CA ILE A 135 -6.70 -5.43 -12.68
C ILE A 135 -8.09 -5.40 -13.30
N ALA A 136 -9.14 -5.39 -12.48
CA ALA A 136 -10.50 -5.13 -12.91
C ALA A 136 -10.78 -3.62 -12.80
N GLY A 137 -10.86 -2.95 -13.94
CA GLY A 137 -11.00 -1.50 -14.06
C GLY A 137 -9.78 -0.82 -14.68
N HIS A 138 -10.02 0.27 -15.40
CA HIS A 138 -9.00 1.03 -16.13
C HIS A 138 -9.02 2.52 -15.73
N GLY A 139 -9.31 2.78 -14.45
CA GLY A 139 -9.41 4.12 -13.88
C GLY A 139 -8.07 4.72 -13.42
N ARG A 140 -8.13 5.94 -12.86
CA ARG A 140 -6.94 6.65 -12.35
C ARG A 140 -6.16 5.84 -11.31
N ILE A 141 -6.86 5.12 -10.43
CA ILE A 141 -6.23 4.32 -9.37
C ILE A 141 -5.56 3.05 -9.91
N ALA A 142 -6.16 2.40 -10.92
CA ALA A 142 -5.57 1.24 -11.60
C ALA A 142 -4.19 1.55 -12.19
N GLY A 143 -4.04 2.71 -12.86
CA GLY A 143 -2.75 3.13 -13.40
C GLY A 143 -1.71 3.46 -12.33
N ARG A 144 -2.13 3.97 -11.16
CA ARG A 144 -1.24 4.18 -10.00
C ARG A 144 -0.78 2.85 -9.40
N PHE A 145 -1.73 1.94 -9.17
CA PHE A 145 -1.47 0.60 -8.65
C PHE A 145 -0.46 -0.17 -9.52
N LEU A 146 -0.62 -0.12 -10.85
CA LEU A 146 0.29 -0.77 -11.79
C LEU A 146 1.72 -0.19 -11.79
N ARG A 147 1.89 1.09 -11.46
CA ARG A 147 3.23 1.66 -11.27
C ARG A 147 3.85 1.18 -9.96
N GLU A 148 3.06 1.17 -8.89
CA GLU A 148 3.49 0.77 -7.55
C GLU A 148 3.82 -0.74 -7.47
N SER A 149 3.13 -1.59 -8.25
CA SER A 149 3.38 -3.03 -8.27
C SER A 149 4.80 -3.39 -8.72
N LYS A 150 5.47 -2.55 -9.50
CA LYS A 150 6.87 -2.74 -9.94
C LYS A 150 7.87 -2.76 -8.79
N TYR A 151 7.51 -2.22 -7.64
CA TYR A 151 8.35 -2.16 -6.44
C TYR A 151 8.05 -3.30 -5.45
N VAL A 152 7.08 -4.16 -5.76
CA VAL A 152 6.70 -5.31 -4.94
C VAL A 152 7.20 -6.59 -5.58
N SER A 153 7.90 -7.42 -4.79
CA SER A 153 8.42 -8.71 -5.25
C SER A 153 7.31 -9.78 -5.30
N ASN A 154 7.47 -10.80 -6.16
CA ASN A 154 6.61 -11.99 -6.29
C ASN A 154 5.21 -11.74 -6.88
N ILE A 155 5.08 -10.68 -7.68
CA ILE A 155 3.85 -10.37 -8.40
C ILE A 155 4.17 -9.94 -9.83
N GLU A 156 3.27 -10.32 -10.74
CA GLU A 156 3.27 -9.83 -12.11
C GLU A 156 1.84 -9.44 -12.50
N ILE A 157 1.67 -8.21 -13.01
CA ILE A 157 0.36 -7.77 -13.51
C ILE A 157 0.26 -8.15 -14.98
N THR A 158 -0.59 -9.11 -15.32
CA THR A 158 -0.62 -9.72 -16.67
C THR A 158 -1.78 -9.25 -17.53
N ALA A 159 -2.92 -8.93 -16.90
CA ALA A 159 -4.16 -8.67 -17.59
C ALA A 159 -4.95 -7.50 -17.00
N VAL A 160 -5.76 -6.85 -17.83
CA VAL A 160 -6.74 -5.84 -17.40
C VAL A 160 -8.13 -6.16 -17.95
N PHE A 161 -9.16 -5.94 -17.12
CA PHE A 161 -10.55 -6.09 -17.48
C PHE A 161 -11.27 -4.74 -17.53
N GLY A 162 -12.15 -4.55 -18.51
CA GLY A 162 -13.04 -3.41 -18.60
C GLY A 162 -14.18 -3.61 -19.59
N ARG A 163 -15.36 -3.03 -19.31
CA ARG A 163 -16.55 -3.17 -20.16
C ARG A 163 -16.47 -2.42 -21.50
N ASN A 164 -15.66 -1.36 -21.56
CA ASN A 164 -15.47 -0.59 -22.79
C ASN A 164 -14.18 -1.03 -23.46
N GLU A 165 -14.32 -1.77 -24.56
CA GLU A 165 -13.20 -2.38 -25.30
C GLU A 165 -12.13 -1.34 -25.70
N GLU A 166 -12.55 -0.21 -26.26
CA GLU A 166 -11.62 0.83 -26.71
C GLU A 166 -10.79 1.39 -25.54
N LYS A 167 -11.43 1.67 -24.40
CA LYS A 167 -10.77 2.22 -23.21
C LYS A 167 -9.84 1.20 -22.56
N VAL A 168 -10.27 -0.06 -22.41
CA VAL A 168 -9.43 -1.09 -21.79
C VAL A 168 -8.24 -1.45 -22.67
N ARG A 169 -8.41 -1.53 -24.00
CA ARG A 169 -7.30 -1.73 -24.94
C ARG A 169 -6.28 -0.60 -24.85
N ARG A 170 -6.73 0.66 -24.86
CA ARG A 170 -5.84 1.84 -24.69
C ARG A 170 -5.10 1.82 -23.36
N PHE A 171 -5.76 1.40 -22.28
CA PHE A 171 -5.13 1.25 -20.98
C PHE A 171 -4.04 0.17 -20.99
N ALA A 172 -4.31 -0.99 -21.60
CA ALA A 172 -3.34 -2.07 -21.74
C ALA A 172 -2.12 -1.63 -22.55
N GLU A 173 -2.33 -0.99 -23.71
CA GLU A 173 -1.27 -0.47 -24.57
C GLU A 173 -0.40 0.57 -23.84
N SER A 174 -1.02 1.55 -23.19
CA SER A 174 -0.29 2.62 -22.48
C SER A 174 0.56 2.13 -21.31
N HIS A 175 0.25 0.95 -20.75
CA HIS A 175 1.01 0.36 -19.65
C HIS A 175 1.75 -0.93 -20.02
N ALA A 176 1.81 -1.26 -21.32
CA ALA A 176 2.48 -2.46 -21.85
C ALA A 176 2.00 -3.77 -21.20
N LEU A 177 0.69 -3.89 -20.93
CA LEU A 177 0.08 -5.14 -20.50
C LEU A 177 -0.11 -6.07 -21.71
N LEU A 178 0.11 -7.37 -21.50
CA LEU A 178 0.06 -8.39 -22.56
C LEU A 178 -1.37 -8.70 -23.00
N GLU A 179 -2.33 -8.67 -22.07
CA GLU A 179 -3.69 -9.12 -22.32
C GLU A 179 -4.73 -8.11 -21.79
N TYR A 180 -5.84 -7.97 -22.52
CA TYR A 180 -7.03 -7.25 -22.07
C TYR A 180 -8.29 -8.07 -22.32
N TYR A 181 -9.32 -7.86 -21.51
CA TYR A 181 -10.56 -8.62 -21.55
C TYR A 181 -11.79 -7.72 -21.35
N THR A 182 -12.86 -8.05 -22.05
CA THR A 182 -14.20 -7.44 -21.91
C THR A 182 -15.20 -8.34 -21.20
N GLU A 183 -14.89 -9.64 -21.10
CA GLU A 183 -15.66 -10.64 -20.36
C GLU A 183 -14.94 -10.99 -19.05
N TYR A 184 -15.64 -10.84 -17.92
CA TYR A 184 -14.99 -10.92 -16.60
C TYR A 184 -14.54 -12.34 -16.27
N GLU A 185 -15.34 -13.33 -16.65
CA GLU A 185 -15.08 -14.74 -16.41
C GLU A 185 -13.84 -15.22 -17.19
N GLN A 186 -13.69 -14.80 -18.44
CA GLN A 186 -12.49 -15.09 -19.25
C GLN A 186 -11.24 -14.45 -18.65
N PHE A 187 -11.36 -13.22 -18.14
CA PHE A 187 -10.30 -12.55 -17.40
C PHE A 187 -9.89 -13.30 -16.14
N LEU A 188 -10.85 -13.76 -15.34
CA LEU A 188 -10.57 -14.50 -14.10
C LEU A 188 -9.84 -15.81 -14.37
N ASP A 189 -10.13 -16.48 -15.47
CA ASP A 189 -9.47 -17.75 -15.84
C ASP A 189 -7.95 -17.58 -16.12
N ARG A 190 -7.48 -16.35 -16.32
CA ARG A 190 -6.08 -16.04 -16.68
C ARG A 190 -5.21 -15.59 -15.51
N VAL A 191 -5.80 -15.39 -14.33
CA VAL A 191 -5.11 -14.78 -13.18
C VAL A 191 -5.26 -15.64 -11.92
N HIS A 192 -4.33 -15.51 -10.99
CA HIS A 192 -4.39 -16.08 -9.63
C HIS A 192 -5.09 -15.13 -8.66
N ALA A 193 -4.91 -13.82 -8.85
CA ALA A 193 -5.48 -12.77 -8.02
C ALA A 193 -6.05 -11.62 -8.86
N VAL A 194 -6.99 -10.86 -8.29
CA VAL A 194 -7.58 -9.68 -8.94
C VAL A 194 -7.52 -8.46 -8.02
N TYR A 195 -7.14 -7.32 -8.61
CA TYR A 195 -7.29 -5.99 -7.99
C TYR A 195 -8.56 -5.36 -8.54
N ILE A 196 -9.56 -5.16 -7.69
CA ILE A 196 -10.86 -4.60 -8.09
C ILE A 196 -10.82 -3.08 -7.89
N ALA A 197 -10.81 -2.35 -8.99
CA ALA A 197 -10.69 -0.88 -9.06
C ALA A 197 -11.77 -0.30 -10.01
N VAL A 198 -13.00 -0.77 -9.83
CA VAL A 198 -14.20 -0.35 -10.58
C VAL A 198 -15.02 0.65 -9.75
N PRO A 199 -16.13 1.22 -10.27
CA PRO A 199 -17.04 2.01 -9.43
C PRO A 199 -17.61 1.21 -8.25
N HIS A 200 -17.86 1.89 -7.12
CA HIS A 200 -18.14 1.26 -5.82
C HIS A 200 -19.29 0.25 -5.84
N HIS A 201 -20.39 0.56 -6.52
CA HIS A 201 -21.57 -0.32 -6.62
C HIS A 201 -21.29 -1.68 -7.28
N LEU A 202 -20.15 -1.85 -7.96
CA LEU A 202 -19.74 -3.10 -8.60
C LEU A 202 -18.78 -3.94 -7.75
N HIS A 203 -18.23 -3.38 -6.66
CA HIS A 203 -17.21 -4.07 -5.85
C HIS A 203 -17.69 -5.42 -5.33
N TYR A 204 -18.86 -5.45 -4.69
CA TYR A 204 -19.42 -6.65 -4.09
C TYR A 204 -19.58 -7.79 -5.09
N GLU A 205 -20.32 -7.56 -6.18
CA GLU A 205 -20.60 -8.61 -7.18
C GLU A 205 -19.32 -9.11 -7.88
N MET A 206 -18.38 -8.21 -8.18
CA MET A 206 -17.12 -8.61 -8.81
C MET A 206 -16.22 -9.39 -7.84
N ALA A 207 -16.10 -8.94 -6.59
CA ALA A 207 -15.35 -9.66 -5.56
C ALA A 207 -15.94 -11.05 -5.32
N ARG A 208 -17.27 -11.14 -5.18
CA ARG A 208 -17.99 -12.40 -4.99
C ARG A 208 -17.73 -13.39 -6.13
N LYS A 209 -17.83 -12.95 -7.39
CA LYS A 209 -17.53 -13.78 -8.57
C LYS A 209 -16.09 -14.27 -8.59
N ALA A 210 -15.13 -13.40 -8.27
CA ALA A 210 -13.71 -13.76 -8.22
C ALA A 210 -13.42 -14.81 -7.12
N LEU A 211 -13.95 -14.59 -5.92
CA LEU A 211 -13.82 -15.52 -4.81
C LEU A 211 -14.47 -16.88 -5.13
N LEU A 212 -15.66 -16.90 -5.74
CA LEU A 212 -16.34 -18.14 -6.16
C LEU A 212 -15.49 -18.97 -7.14
N ARG A 213 -14.69 -18.31 -7.98
CA ARG A 213 -13.73 -18.90 -8.92
C ARG A 213 -12.37 -19.24 -8.29
N GLY A 214 -12.25 -19.13 -6.95
CA GLY A 214 -11.03 -19.45 -6.23
C GLY A 214 -9.89 -18.46 -6.48
N LYS A 215 -10.20 -17.18 -6.71
CA LYS A 215 -9.20 -16.13 -6.92
C LYS A 215 -8.98 -15.34 -5.64
N HIS A 216 -7.73 -14.96 -5.36
CA HIS A 216 -7.45 -13.99 -4.30
C HIS A 216 -7.93 -12.60 -4.74
N VAL A 217 -8.48 -11.80 -3.83
CA VAL A 217 -9.08 -10.51 -4.13
C VAL A 217 -8.48 -9.41 -3.26
N LEU A 218 -7.92 -8.39 -3.92
CA LEU A 218 -7.64 -7.08 -3.32
C LEU A 218 -8.67 -6.10 -3.88
N CYS A 219 -9.57 -5.56 -3.06
CA CYS A 219 -10.66 -4.71 -3.54
C CYS A 219 -10.53 -3.29 -3.03
N GLU A 220 -10.67 -2.29 -3.92
CA GLU A 220 -10.74 -0.89 -3.51
C GLU A 220 -11.83 -0.63 -2.47
N LYS A 221 -11.58 0.37 -1.63
CA LYS A 221 -12.54 0.84 -0.64
C LYS A 221 -13.66 1.65 -1.31
N PRO A 222 -14.90 1.59 -0.78
CA PRO A 222 -15.34 0.64 0.24
C PRO A 222 -15.48 -0.77 -0.36
N LEU A 223 -15.06 -1.80 0.36
CA LEU A 223 -15.18 -3.20 -0.09
C LEU A 223 -16.60 -3.57 -0.49
N ALA A 224 -17.58 -3.11 0.30
CA ALA A 224 -18.99 -3.32 0.09
C ALA A 224 -19.79 -2.11 0.63
N LEU A 225 -21.04 -1.98 0.20
CA LEU A 225 -21.92 -0.88 0.63
C LEU A 225 -22.96 -1.32 1.66
N ALA A 226 -22.93 -2.60 2.04
CA ALA A 226 -23.71 -3.19 3.11
C ALA A 226 -22.85 -4.08 4.01
N ARG A 227 -23.22 -4.17 5.29
CA ARG A 227 -22.55 -5.04 6.26
C ARG A 227 -22.61 -6.50 5.83
N GLU A 228 -23.78 -6.94 5.42
CA GLU A 228 -24.07 -8.34 5.08
C GLU A 228 -23.26 -8.79 3.85
N GLU A 229 -23.06 -7.88 2.89
CA GLU A 229 -22.21 -8.08 1.72
C GLU A 229 -20.74 -8.31 2.12
N ALA A 230 -20.17 -7.46 2.98
CA ALA A 230 -18.80 -7.64 3.46
C ALA A 230 -18.64 -8.95 4.24
N GLU A 231 -19.59 -9.29 5.11
CA GLU A 231 -19.60 -10.55 5.86
C GLU A 231 -19.68 -11.78 4.96
N GLU A 232 -20.48 -11.74 3.89
CA GLU A 232 -20.54 -12.79 2.87
C GLU A 232 -19.21 -12.95 2.15
N LEU A 233 -18.59 -11.85 1.70
CA LEU A 233 -17.32 -11.92 0.97
C LEU A 233 -16.21 -12.55 1.82
N PHE A 234 -16.07 -12.16 3.09
CA PHE A 234 -15.05 -12.77 3.96
C PHE A 234 -15.33 -14.24 4.26
N ARG A 235 -16.59 -14.63 4.44
CA ARG A 235 -16.99 -16.03 4.63
C ARG A 235 -16.66 -16.87 3.40
N LEU A 236 -16.98 -16.35 2.22
CA LEU A 236 -16.69 -17.01 0.94
C LEU A 236 -15.18 -17.16 0.71
N ALA A 237 -14.38 -16.15 1.06
CA ALA A 237 -12.93 -16.22 0.97
C ALA A 237 -12.36 -17.35 1.85
N GLU A 238 -12.87 -17.47 3.08
CA GLU A 238 -12.52 -18.55 4.02
C GLU A 238 -12.93 -19.92 3.49
N GLU A 239 -14.18 -20.09 3.03
CA GLU A 239 -14.70 -21.33 2.44
C GLU A 239 -13.90 -21.79 1.21
N LYS A 240 -13.40 -20.84 0.41
CA LYS A 240 -12.61 -21.11 -0.79
C LYS A 240 -11.12 -21.23 -0.53
N GLY A 241 -10.66 -20.97 0.71
CA GLY A 241 -9.24 -20.98 1.07
C GLY A 241 -8.43 -19.91 0.32
N VAL A 242 -9.06 -18.78 0.00
CA VAL A 242 -8.42 -17.66 -0.71
C VAL A 242 -8.35 -16.41 0.18
N VAL A 243 -7.57 -15.43 -0.26
CA VAL A 243 -7.35 -14.19 0.49
C VAL A 243 -8.29 -13.14 -0.05
N LEU A 244 -9.02 -12.48 0.85
CA LEU A 244 -9.72 -11.23 0.60
C LEU A 244 -9.09 -10.12 1.44
N LEU A 245 -8.76 -9.01 0.81
CA LEU A 245 -8.28 -7.81 1.49
C LEU A 245 -8.93 -6.55 0.89
N GLU A 246 -9.41 -5.66 1.76
CA GLU A 246 -9.82 -4.32 1.35
C GLU A 246 -8.59 -3.42 1.20
N ALA A 247 -8.51 -2.68 0.10
CA ALA A 247 -7.42 -1.76 -0.20
C ALA A 247 -7.66 -0.41 0.50
N LEU A 248 -7.22 -0.36 1.76
CA LEU A 248 -7.19 0.86 2.56
C LEU A 248 -5.76 1.16 3.02
N LYS A 249 -4.99 1.80 2.13
CA LYS A 249 -3.57 2.14 2.35
C LYS A 249 -3.20 2.71 3.72
N THR A 250 -4.08 3.47 4.37
CA THR A 250 -3.84 4.06 5.69
C THR A 250 -3.49 3.01 6.74
N ALA A 251 -4.14 1.85 6.69
CA ALA A 251 -3.85 0.74 7.59
C ALA A 251 -2.40 0.22 7.47
N PHE A 252 -1.79 0.41 6.30
CA PHE A 252 -0.46 -0.10 5.96
C PHE A 252 0.63 0.97 6.06
N CYS A 253 0.29 2.23 6.37
CA CYS A 253 1.28 3.27 6.63
C CYS A 253 2.09 2.95 7.91
N PRO A 254 3.43 2.91 7.86
CA PRO A 254 4.24 2.59 9.04
C PRO A 254 4.01 3.54 10.23
N ALA A 255 3.91 4.85 9.98
CA ALA A 255 3.63 5.81 11.06
C ALA A 255 2.22 5.62 11.65
N PHE A 256 1.23 5.18 10.86
CA PHE A 256 -0.10 4.86 11.36
C PHE A 256 -0.08 3.64 12.29
N GLN A 257 0.69 2.60 11.94
CA GLN A 257 0.87 1.42 12.80
C GLN A 257 1.53 1.79 14.13
N GLN A 258 2.56 2.65 14.08
CA GLN A 258 3.21 3.15 15.29
C GLN A 258 2.25 4.01 16.12
N LEU A 259 1.48 4.90 15.48
CA LEU A 259 0.48 5.73 16.13
C LEU A 259 -0.56 4.90 16.88
N THR A 260 -1.15 3.88 16.22
CA THR A 260 -2.16 3.02 16.86
C THR A 260 -1.58 2.25 18.05
N SER A 261 -0.32 1.80 17.93
CA SER A 261 0.39 1.11 19.01
C SER A 261 0.67 2.04 20.20
N LEU A 262 1.11 3.28 19.93
CA LEU A 262 1.35 4.29 20.97
C LEU A 262 0.05 4.75 21.64
N ALA A 263 -0.99 5.02 20.85
CA ALA A 263 -2.31 5.37 21.40
C ALA A 263 -2.83 4.28 22.34
N GLY A 264 -2.66 3.00 21.97
CA GLY A 264 -3.03 1.85 22.80
C GLY A 264 -2.12 1.57 23.99
N SER A 265 -0.91 2.16 24.04
CA SER A 265 0.06 1.94 25.13
C SER A 265 -0.28 2.66 26.43
N GLY A 266 -1.26 3.58 26.40
CA GLY A 266 -1.60 4.44 27.54
C GLY A 266 -0.74 5.70 27.67
N ILE A 267 0.15 5.99 26.70
CA ILE A 267 1.02 7.18 26.74
C ILE A 267 0.25 8.52 26.84
N ILE A 268 -0.99 8.57 26.34
CA ILE A 268 -1.89 9.73 26.47
C ILE A 268 -2.99 9.50 27.53
N GLY A 269 -2.83 8.51 28.39
CA GLY A 269 -3.88 8.03 29.29
C GLY A 269 -5.04 7.36 28.55
N SER A 270 -6.26 7.53 29.06
CA SER A 270 -7.47 6.97 28.45
C SER A 270 -7.97 7.84 27.30
N ILE A 271 -8.20 7.25 26.12
CA ILE A 271 -8.79 7.96 24.98
C ILE A 271 -10.22 8.41 25.32
N LYS A 272 -10.54 9.68 25.06
CA LYS A 272 -11.85 10.32 25.28
C LYS A 272 -12.51 10.82 24.02
N ALA A 273 -11.73 11.20 23.01
CA ALA A 273 -12.25 11.59 21.71
C ALA A 273 -11.33 11.19 20.57
N VAL A 274 -11.92 10.87 19.41
CA VAL A 274 -11.21 10.71 18.14
C VAL A 274 -11.91 11.56 17.09
N ASP A 275 -11.22 12.56 16.56
CA ASP A 275 -11.74 13.45 15.52
C ASP A 275 -10.92 13.24 14.24
N ALA A 276 -11.56 12.74 13.19
CA ALA A 276 -10.92 12.37 11.93
C ALA A 276 -11.61 13.05 10.75
N THR A 277 -10.85 13.87 10.00
CA THR A 277 -11.40 14.68 8.90
C THR A 277 -10.75 14.31 7.57
N PHE A 278 -11.56 13.97 6.56
CA PHE A 278 -11.11 13.78 5.19
C PHE A 278 -12.00 14.56 4.22
N THR A 279 -11.46 15.68 3.73
CA THR A 279 -12.16 16.53 2.76
C THR A 279 -11.35 16.77 1.48
N LYS A 280 -12.04 16.79 0.35
CA LYS A 280 -11.52 17.09 -0.99
C LYS A 280 -12.39 18.14 -1.67
N LEU A 281 -11.79 18.92 -2.57
CA LEU A 281 -12.50 19.80 -3.49
C LEU A 281 -12.48 19.16 -4.88
N ILE A 282 -13.60 18.58 -5.29
CA ILE A 282 -13.78 18.04 -6.63
C ILE A 282 -14.47 19.11 -7.48
N LYS A 283 -13.70 19.71 -8.40
CA LYS A 283 -14.15 20.82 -9.25
C LYS A 283 -15.03 20.36 -10.42
N ASP A 284 -14.78 19.16 -10.94
CA ASP A 284 -15.51 18.61 -12.07
C ASP A 284 -16.86 18.08 -11.58
N GLU A 285 -17.96 18.74 -11.96
CA GLU A 285 -19.30 18.33 -11.58
C GLU A 285 -19.77 17.05 -12.25
N ALA A 286 -19.16 16.69 -13.39
CA ALA A 286 -19.42 15.43 -14.09
C ALA A 286 -18.59 14.26 -13.53
N ALA A 287 -17.79 14.49 -12.49
CA ALA A 287 -16.98 13.45 -11.87
C ALA A 287 -17.86 12.35 -11.24
N ARG A 288 -17.38 11.10 -11.30
CA ARG A 288 -18.08 9.92 -10.74
C ARG A 288 -18.46 10.10 -9.26
N GLU A 289 -17.68 10.89 -8.51
CA GLU A 289 -17.91 11.16 -7.10
C GLU A 289 -19.25 11.91 -6.86
N TYR A 290 -19.79 12.60 -7.87
CA TYR A 290 -21.10 13.25 -7.85
C TYR A 290 -22.20 12.46 -8.57
N ASP A 291 -21.92 11.24 -9.04
CA ASP A 291 -22.87 10.39 -9.78
C ASP A 291 -23.59 9.41 -8.82
N PRO A 292 -24.89 9.57 -8.56
CA PRO A 292 -25.65 8.67 -7.69
C PRO A 292 -25.73 7.24 -8.23
N MET A 293 -25.71 7.06 -9.56
CA MET A 293 -25.78 5.73 -10.18
C MET A 293 -24.51 4.92 -9.99
N GLN A 294 -23.39 5.61 -9.70
CA GLN A 294 -22.12 4.96 -9.39
C GLN A 294 -21.86 4.80 -7.89
N ALA A 295 -22.85 5.11 -7.05
CA ALA A 295 -22.71 5.25 -5.60
C ALA A 295 -21.64 6.30 -5.23
N GLY A 296 -21.73 7.47 -5.86
CA GLY A 296 -21.00 8.67 -5.45
C GLY A 296 -21.41 9.16 -4.05
N GLY A 297 -20.80 10.26 -3.61
CA GLY A 297 -21.03 10.87 -2.30
C GLY A 297 -19.78 10.97 -1.45
N ALA A 298 -19.74 12.02 -0.63
CA ALA A 298 -18.65 12.27 0.30
C ALA A 298 -18.40 11.09 1.23
N TRP A 299 -19.47 10.52 1.78
CA TRP A 299 -19.39 9.40 2.69
C TRP A 299 -18.89 8.14 1.99
N THR A 300 -19.46 7.79 0.84
CA THR A 300 -19.03 6.59 0.09
C THR A 300 -17.59 6.70 -0.40
N GLU A 301 -17.15 7.90 -0.78
CA GLU A 301 -15.78 8.12 -1.25
C GLU A 301 -14.74 8.19 -0.14
N LEU A 302 -15.04 8.88 0.95
CA LEU A 302 -14.03 9.26 1.95
C LEU A 302 -14.33 8.72 3.35
N GLY A 303 -15.59 8.42 3.68
CA GLY A 303 -16.05 8.06 5.02
C GLY A 303 -15.45 6.78 5.59
N SER A 304 -15.00 5.85 4.73
CA SER A 304 -14.31 4.63 5.18
C SER A 304 -13.01 4.93 5.92
N TYR A 305 -12.27 5.99 5.56
CA TYR A 305 -11.04 6.37 6.24
C TYR A 305 -11.29 6.77 7.71
N PRO A 306 -12.06 7.84 8.01
CA PRO A 306 -12.31 8.23 9.39
C PRO A 306 -13.07 7.15 10.18
N ALA A 307 -13.98 6.39 9.54
CA ALA A 307 -14.63 5.25 10.20
C ALA A 307 -13.59 4.18 10.61
N PHE A 308 -12.64 3.85 9.74
CA PHE A 308 -11.58 2.90 10.04
C PHE A 308 -10.76 3.29 11.27
N VAL A 309 -10.22 4.52 11.33
CA VAL A 309 -9.37 4.92 12.46
C VAL A 309 -10.15 4.99 13.77
N ILE A 310 -11.41 5.41 13.72
CA ILE A 310 -12.29 5.43 14.90
C ILE A 310 -12.52 3.99 15.39
N GLY A 311 -12.90 3.08 14.50
CA GLY A 311 -13.10 1.66 14.84
C GLY A 311 -11.83 1.01 15.37
N LYS A 312 -10.68 1.34 14.78
CA LYS A 312 -9.38 0.79 15.16
C LYS A 312 -8.95 1.20 16.57
N LEU A 313 -9.30 2.41 17.00
CA LEU A 313 -8.89 2.96 18.31
C LEU A 313 -9.92 2.72 19.42
N LEU A 314 -11.22 2.72 19.10
CA LEU A 314 -12.30 2.67 20.08
C LEU A 314 -13.12 1.36 20.04
N GLY A 315 -12.85 0.49 19.05
CA GLY A 315 -13.62 -0.73 18.79
C GLY A 315 -14.74 -0.53 17.77
N THR A 316 -15.32 -1.63 17.30
CA THR A 316 -16.31 -1.64 16.20
C THR A 316 -17.77 -1.61 16.67
N GLU A 317 -18.00 -1.43 17.99
CA GLU A 317 -19.32 -1.49 18.62
C GLU A 317 -19.69 -0.16 19.30
N PRO A 318 -19.93 0.94 18.54
CA PRO A 318 -20.48 2.16 19.11
C PRO A 318 -21.91 1.92 19.60
N ARG A 319 -22.25 2.50 20.75
CA ARG A 319 -23.62 2.46 21.32
C ARG A 319 -24.62 3.20 20.45
N ARG A 320 -24.18 4.29 19.82
CA ARG A 320 -25.01 5.12 18.94
C ARG A 320 -24.16 5.78 17.86
N ILE A 321 -24.74 5.92 16.68
CA ILE A 321 -24.18 6.67 15.57
C ILE A 321 -25.26 7.62 15.06
N ARG A 322 -24.89 8.87 14.79
CA ARG A 322 -25.74 9.90 14.18
C ARG A 322 -25.00 10.54 13.01
N PHE A 323 -25.73 10.92 11.97
CA PHE A 323 -25.16 11.59 10.80
C PHE A 323 -25.84 12.94 10.60
N VAL A 324 -25.05 13.92 10.18
CA VAL A 324 -25.52 15.21 9.66
C VAL A 324 -24.92 15.38 8.27
N THR A 325 -25.77 15.56 7.25
CA THR A 325 -25.36 15.60 5.85
C THR A 325 -25.88 16.83 5.12
N CYS A 326 -25.14 17.28 4.10
CA CYS A 326 -25.60 18.23 3.10
C CYS A 326 -25.54 17.54 1.73
N ARG A 327 -26.64 17.57 0.98
CA ARG A 327 -26.74 16.92 -0.34
C ARG A 327 -26.90 17.95 -1.44
N LYS A 328 -26.45 17.59 -2.65
CA LYS A 328 -26.79 18.36 -3.85
C LYS A 328 -28.29 18.19 -4.16
N PRO A 329 -29.07 19.28 -4.31
CA PRO A 329 -30.53 19.20 -4.51
C PRO A 329 -30.97 18.33 -5.70
N HIS A 330 -30.22 18.34 -6.81
CA HIS A 330 -30.61 17.64 -8.04
C HIS A 330 -30.16 16.18 -8.11
N THR A 331 -29.05 15.83 -7.46
CA THR A 331 -28.50 14.48 -7.53
C THR A 331 -28.76 13.66 -6.28
N GLY A 332 -29.11 14.30 -5.15
CA GLY A 332 -29.25 13.65 -3.84
C GLY A 332 -27.92 13.14 -3.26
N VAL A 333 -26.81 13.38 -3.95
CA VAL A 333 -25.48 12.95 -3.53
C VAL A 333 -24.99 13.84 -2.39
N ASP A 334 -24.51 13.22 -1.31
CA ASP A 334 -23.94 13.97 -0.18
C ASP A 334 -22.60 14.60 -0.57
N VAL A 335 -22.46 15.90 -0.32
CA VAL A 335 -21.23 16.65 -0.60
C VAL A 335 -20.43 16.96 0.66
N PHE A 336 -21.09 16.86 1.81
CA PHE A 336 -20.53 16.95 3.15
C PHE A 336 -21.35 16.04 4.08
N THR A 337 -20.67 15.21 4.85
CA THR A 337 -21.29 14.34 5.85
C THR A 337 -20.39 14.30 7.09
N ARG A 338 -21.00 14.52 8.26
CA ARG A 338 -20.37 14.31 9.57
C ARG A 338 -21.09 13.18 10.30
N ALA A 339 -20.34 12.22 10.80
CA ALA A 339 -20.87 11.15 11.66
C ALA A 339 -20.31 11.30 13.08
N GLU A 340 -21.19 11.18 14.06
CA GLU A 340 -20.90 11.22 15.50
C GLU A 340 -21.09 9.82 16.08
N PHE A 341 -20.08 9.32 16.78
CA PHE A 341 -20.07 8.00 17.42
C PHE A 341 -20.05 8.18 18.94
N LEU A 342 -20.92 7.43 19.62
CA LEU A 342 -20.95 7.37 21.08
C LEU A 342 -20.51 5.99 21.55
N TYR A 343 -19.42 5.94 22.31
CA TYR A 343 -18.95 4.76 23.02
C TYR A 343 -19.26 4.86 24.51
N SER A 344 -18.96 3.81 25.28
CA SER A 344 -19.18 3.78 26.73
C SER A 344 -18.34 4.82 27.48
N ASN A 345 -17.14 5.12 27.00
CA ASN A 345 -16.12 5.92 27.68
C ASN A 345 -15.45 6.99 26.79
N ALA A 346 -15.92 7.14 25.55
CA ALA A 346 -15.36 8.04 24.54
C ALA A 346 -16.43 8.47 23.53
N VAL A 347 -16.14 9.53 22.78
CA VAL A 347 -16.91 9.99 21.62
C VAL A 347 -15.99 10.02 20.39
N ALA A 348 -16.55 10.05 19.19
CA ALA A 348 -15.74 10.28 18.00
C ALA A 348 -16.52 11.02 16.90
N THR A 349 -15.78 11.73 16.06
CA THR A 349 -16.32 12.48 14.92
C THR A 349 -15.59 12.07 13.65
N ALA A 350 -16.34 11.63 12.64
CA ALA A 350 -15.85 11.43 11.28
C ALA A 350 -16.42 12.51 10.38
N THR A 351 -15.57 13.27 9.69
CA THR A 351 -16.00 14.28 8.72
C THR A 351 -15.51 13.90 7.32
N ALA A 352 -16.43 13.81 6.36
CA ALA A 352 -16.17 13.51 4.96
C ALA A 352 -16.77 14.59 4.05
N ALA A 353 -16.02 15.09 3.05
CA ALA A 353 -16.55 16.06 2.09
C ALA A 353 -15.88 15.98 0.71
N ILE A 354 -16.64 16.16 -0.37
CA ILE A 354 -16.13 16.22 -1.76
C ILE A 354 -16.35 17.58 -2.44
N GLY A 355 -17.12 18.48 -1.81
CA GLY A 355 -17.38 19.86 -2.26
C GLY A 355 -17.05 20.94 -1.23
N ALA A 356 -16.53 20.57 -0.06
CA ALA A 356 -16.14 21.47 1.01
C ALA A 356 -14.73 21.13 1.50
N LYS A 357 -14.02 22.11 2.06
CA LYS A 357 -12.66 21.93 2.57
C LYS A 357 -12.57 22.31 4.04
N GLN A 358 -11.92 21.44 4.79
CA GLN A 358 -11.48 21.64 6.16
C GLN A 358 -10.03 21.14 6.26
N GLU A 359 -9.31 21.52 7.33
CA GLU A 359 -8.07 20.83 7.70
C GLU A 359 -8.32 19.32 7.72
N GLY A 360 -7.43 18.56 7.09
CA GLY A 360 -7.58 17.12 6.89
C GLY A 360 -6.78 16.35 7.92
N ASP A 361 -7.00 16.64 9.20
CA ASP A 361 -6.25 16.16 10.35
C ASP A 361 -6.95 15.01 11.08
N LEU A 362 -6.17 14.35 11.94
CA LEU A 362 -6.64 13.38 12.93
C LEU A 362 -6.14 13.83 14.31
N CYS A 363 -7.07 13.96 15.25
CA CYS A 363 -6.78 14.25 16.65
C CYS A 363 -7.32 13.13 17.56
N ILE A 364 -6.46 12.62 18.45
CA ILE A 364 -6.82 11.59 19.43
C ILE A 364 -6.63 12.21 20.82
N THR A 365 -7.73 12.55 21.47
CA THR A 365 -7.75 13.18 22.79
C THR A 365 -7.66 12.12 23.87
N GLY A 366 -6.65 12.22 24.74
CA GLY A 366 -6.48 11.39 25.92
C GLY A 366 -6.59 12.20 27.22
N THR A 367 -6.56 11.52 28.36
CA THR A 367 -6.64 12.17 29.68
C THR A 367 -5.31 12.80 30.14
N GLU A 368 -4.19 12.40 29.57
CA GLU A 368 -2.85 12.88 29.96
C GLU A 368 -2.13 13.65 28.84
N GLY A 369 -2.64 13.54 27.61
CA GLY A 369 -2.10 14.18 26.42
C GLY A 369 -2.97 13.89 25.21
N TYR A 370 -2.47 14.20 24.02
CA TYR A 370 -3.18 13.93 22.77
C TYR A 370 -2.20 13.59 21.65
N ILE A 371 -2.70 12.87 20.64
CA ILE A 371 -1.95 12.61 19.41
C ILE A 371 -2.55 13.46 18.30
N TYR A 372 -1.69 14.21 17.60
CA TYR A 372 -2.06 15.04 16.48
C TYR A 372 -1.37 14.56 15.20
N VAL A 373 -2.16 14.38 14.14
CA VAL A 373 -1.68 14.03 12.80
C VAL A 373 -2.12 15.13 11.83
N PRO A 374 -1.20 15.89 11.22
CA PRO A 374 -1.56 16.90 10.24
C PRO A 374 -2.08 16.27 8.95
N ALA A 375 -2.71 17.07 8.10
CA ALA A 375 -3.08 16.62 6.77
C ALA A 375 -1.84 16.30 5.90
N PRO A 376 -1.91 15.28 5.05
CA PRO A 376 -2.99 14.29 4.91
C PRO A 376 -2.86 13.11 5.89
N TRP A 377 -3.69 13.04 6.94
CA TRP A 377 -3.54 11.98 7.96
C TRP A 377 -3.72 10.56 7.38
N TRP A 378 -4.51 10.39 6.32
CA TRP A 378 -4.71 9.11 5.62
C TRP A 378 -3.47 8.62 4.86
N LYS A 379 -2.44 9.46 4.71
CA LYS A 379 -1.08 9.11 4.30
C LYS A 379 -0.14 9.49 5.46
N THR A 380 -0.29 8.84 6.61
CA THR A 380 0.46 9.19 7.81
C THR A 380 1.97 9.03 7.57
N GLU A 381 2.68 10.15 7.45
CA GLU A 381 4.15 10.24 7.40
C GLU A 381 4.72 10.72 8.73
N MET A 382 3.94 11.53 9.46
CA MET A 382 4.31 12.10 10.73
C MET A 382 3.12 12.22 11.67
N PHE A 383 3.36 12.08 12.96
CA PHE A 383 2.43 12.47 14.01
C PHE A 383 3.19 12.99 15.24
N GLU A 384 2.47 13.73 16.08
CA GLU A 384 3.01 14.28 17.33
C GLU A 384 2.22 13.75 18.52
N VAL A 385 2.94 13.22 19.52
CA VAL A 385 2.38 12.99 20.86
C VAL A 385 2.65 14.26 21.65
N ARG A 386 1.58 14.88 22.14
CA ARG A 386 1.63 16.19 22.80
C ARG A 386 1.05 16.12 24.21
N PHE A 387 1.65 16.89 25.10
CA PHE A 387 1.29 17.00 26.51
C PHE A 387 1.15 18.47 26.88
N GLU A 388 0.61 18.73 28.08
CA GLU A 388 0.55 20.08 28.65
C GLU A 388 1.96 20.69 28.77
N ASP A 389 2.92 19.90 29.30
CA ASP A 389 4.33 20.26 29.26
C ASP A 389 4.92 20.00 27.86
N THR A 390 5.06 21.05 27.08
CA THR A 390 5.55 20.99 25.69
C THR A 390 6.95 20.38 25.54
N ARG A 391 7.75 20.32 26.62
CA ARG A 391 9.07 19.67 26.63
C ARG A 391 8.97 18.14 26.52
N LEU A 392 7.82 17.58 26.88
CA LEU A 392 7.54 16.15 26.76
C LEU A 392 7.04 15.77 25.37
N ASN A 393 6.71 16.74 24.51
CA ASN A 393 6.21 16.47 23.16
C ASN A 393 7.23 15.64 22.37
N ARG A 394 6.73 14.70 21.57
CA ARG A 394 7.54 13.83 20.70
C ARG A 394 6.95 13.84 19.30
N LYS A 395 7.82 14.00 18.31
CA LYS A 395 7.46 13.87 16.89
C LYS A 395 7.98 12.54 16.38
N TYR A 396 7.13 11.84 15.65
CA TYR A 396 7.45 10.56 15.04
C TYR A 396 7.34 10.71 13.53
N PHE A 397 8.33 10.21 12.81
CA PHE A 397 8.39 10.24 11.37
C PHE A 397 8.59 8.82 10.87
N ALA A 398 7.90 8.45 9.81
CA ALA A 398 8.21 7.26 9.05
C ALA A 398 8.25 7.59 7.57
N ASN A 399 9.25 7.06 6.88
CA ASN A 399 9.31 7.17 5.43
C ASN A 399 8.12 6.42 4.82
N PHE A 400 7.45 7.11 3.91
CA PHE A 400 6.32 6.58 3.17
C PHE A 400 6.56 6.86 1.69
N GLU A 401 6.78 5.81 0.93
CA GLU A 401 7.09 5.95 -0.49
C GLU A 401 5.82 6.19 -1.32
N GLU A 402 5.84 7.28 -2.09
CA GLU A 402 4.87 7.60 -3.16
C GLU A 402 3.39 7.63 -2.71
N ASP A 403 2.59 6.67 -3.19
CA ASP A 403 1.14 6.65 -3.03
C ASP A 403 0.64 5.69 -1.94
N GLY A 404 1.52 4.84 -1.41
CA GLY A 404 1.23 3.87 -0.37
C GLY A 404 0.73 2.51 -0.83
N LEU A 405 0.39 2.37 -2.12
CA LEU A 405 -0.26 1.17 -2.67
C LEU A 405 0.66 -0.06 -2.62
N ARG A 406 1.99 0.15 -2.65
CA ARG A 406 2.95 -0.95 -2.52
C ARG A 406 2.88 -1.65 -1.15
N TYR A 407 2.51 -0.95 -0.08
CA TYR A 407 2.46 -1.53 1.28
C TYR A 407 1.25 -2.45 1.45
N GLU A 408 0.07 -2.04 0.97
CA GLU A 408 -1.13 -2.89 0.94
C GLU A 408 -0.95 -4.09 0.02
N LEU A 409 -0.34 -3.90 -1.16
CA LEU A 409 -0.04 -4.98 -2.08
C LEU A 409 0.98 -5.97 -1.49
N GLY A 410 2.02 -5.45 -0.84
CA GLY A 410 3.00 -6.26 -0.13
C GLY A 410 2.36 -7.09 0.98
N ALA A 411 1.42 -6.52 1.74
CA ALA A 411 0.66 -7.23 2.77
C ALA A 411 -0.26 -8.30 2.18
N PHE A 412 -0.95 -7.98 1.08
CA PHE A 412 -1.79 -8.94 0.36
C PHE A 412 -1.01 -10.17 -0.11
N LEU A 413 0.18 -9.99 -0.69
CA LEU A 413 1.02 -11.11 -1.12
C LEU A 413 1.55 -11.95 0.05
N ARG A 414 1.89 -11.33 1.19
CA ARG A 414 2.29 -12.07 2.39
C ARG A 414 1.17 -12.99 2.89
N LEU A 415 -0.08 -12.55 2.82
CA LEU A 415 -1.25 -13.37 3.15
C LEU A 415 -1.40 -14.55 2.18
N ILE A 416 -1.22 -14.31 0.87
CA ILE A 416 -1.29 -15.37 -0.16
C ILE A 416 -0.23 -16.45 0.08
N HIS A 417 0.98 -16.06 0.48
CA HIS A 417 2.08 -16.98 0.76
C HIS A 417 2.03 -17.63 2.16
N GLY A 418 0.93 -17.51 2.88
CA GLY A 418 0.73 -18.22 4.15
C GLY A 418 1.58 -17.72 5.32
N CYS A 419 2.06 -16.47 5.28
CA CYS A 419 2.73 -15.89 6.45
C CYS A 419 1.73 -15.82 7.63
N GLN A 420 1.98 -16.64 8.66
CA GLN A 420 1.06 -17.00 9.75
C GLN A 420 0.59 -15.85 10.67
N HIS A 421 1.07 -14.63 10.46
CA HIS A 421 0.55 -13.47 11.17
C HIS A 421 -0.60 -12.92 10.33
N GLY A 422 -1.82 -13.42 10.58
CA GLY A 422 -3.04 -12.87 9.97
C GLY A 422 -3.05 -11.34 10.01
N ASN A 423 -3.72 -10.68 9.06
CA ASN A 423 -3.60 -9.24 8.91
C ASN A 423 -4.17 -8.47 10.11
N ARG A 424 -3.30 -8.13 11.07
CA ARG A 424 -3.64 -7.29 12.23
C ARG A 424 -3.80 -5.82 11.85
N LEU A 425 -3.28 -5.41 10.70
CA LEU A 425 -3.27 -4.02 10.24
C LEU A 425 -4.67 -3.60 9.79
N LEU A 426 -5.31 -4.42 8.96
CA LEU A 426 -6.69 -4.27 8.51
C LEU A 426 -7.40 -5.62 8.62
N THR A 427 -8.23 -5.76 9.64
CA THR A 427 -8.93 -7.01 9.94
C THR A 427 -10.26 -7.13 9.18
N ARG A 428 -10.81 -8.34 9.13
CA ARG A 428 -12.20 -8.56 8.68
C ARG A 428 -13.19 -7.67 9.44
N GLU A 429 -13.00 -7.53 10.74
CA GLU A 429 -13.89 -6.75 11.61
C GLU A 429 -13.84 -5.26 11.26
N ASP A 430 -12.65 -4.73 10.96
CA ASP A 430 -12.47 -3.34 10.49
C ASP A 430 -13.26 -3.09 9.18
N SER A 431 -13.16 -4.01 8.21
CA SER A 431 -13.87 -3.91 6.93
C SER A 431 -15.39 -4.04 7.07
N VAL A 432 -15.86 -4.99 7.89
CA VAL A 432 -17.30 -5.16 8.18
C VAL A 432 -17.85 -3.94 8.91
N PHE A 433 -17.08 -3.36 9.84
CA PHE A 433 -17.46 -2.12 10.52
C PHE A 433 -17.61 -0.97 9.53
N MET A 434 -16.63 -0.72 8.66
CA MET A 434 -16.74 0.33 7.64
C MET A 434 -17.96 0.16 6.74
N ALA A 435 -18.23 -1.08 6.31
CA ALA A 435 -19.40 -1.41 5.50
C ALA A 435 -20.72 -1.22 6.27
N ASP A 436 -20.76 -1.52 7.57
CA ASP A 436 -21.92 -1.26 8.43
C ASP A 436 -22.21 0.24 8.55
N ILE A 437 -21.18 1.07 8.78
CA ILE A 437 -21.38 2.52 8.86
C ILE A 437 -21.87 3.09 7.52
N ALA A 438 -21.29 2.63 6.40
CA ALA A 438 -21.77 2.99 5.07
C ALA A 438 -23.23 2.56 4.84
N SER A 439 -23.59 1.35 5.24
CA SER A 439 -24.95 0.80 5.17
C SER A 439 -25.95 1.66 5.95
N ARG A 440 -25.64 1.99 7.21
CA ARG A 440 -26.49 2.81 8.08
C ARG A 440 -26.75 4.19 7.49
N PHE A 441 -25.70 4.85 6.99
CA PHE A 441 -25.83 6.15 6.33
C PHE A 441 -26.73 6.05 5.09
N ARG A 442 -26.47 5.07 4.20
CA ARG A 442 -27.22 4.88 2.96
C ARG A 442 -28.69 4.52 3.20
N ARG A 443 -28.99 3.78 4.27
CA ARG A 443 -30.36 3.42 4.70
C ARG A 443 -31.08 4.53 5.47
N GLY A 444 -30.45 5.70 5.69
CA GLY A 444 -31.06 6.84 6.38
C GLY A 444 -31.15 6.69 7.90
N TYR A 445 -30.36 5.81 8.51
CA TYR A 445 -30.40 5.57 9.96
C TYR A 445 -29.80 6.75 10.73
N CYS A 446 -30.65 7.47 11.49
CA CYS A 446 -30.26 8.65 12.27
C CYS A 446 -29.53 9.72 11.43
N VAL A 447 -30.01 9.96 10.20
CA VAL A 447 -29.46 10.96 9.28
C VAL A 447 -30.33 12.22 9.33
N GLU A 448 -29.70 13.34 9.68
CA GLU A 448 -30.29 14.68 9.59
C GLU A 448 -29.67 15.43 8.42
N GLU A 449 -30.48 16.22 7.72
CA GLU A 449 -30.03 16.97 6.55
C GLU A 449 -30.04 18.47 6.85
N ILE A 450 -28.92 19.13 6.54
CA ILE A 450 -28.78 20.58 6.60
C ILE A 450 -28.98 21.18 5.20
N SER A 451 -29.63 22.33 5.15
CA SER A 451 -29.97 23.08 3.94
C SER A 451 -28.76 23.72 3.28
#